data_AF-A0A2N3E077-F1
#
_entry.id   AF-A0A2N3E077-F1
#
_cell.length_a   1.000
_cell.length_b   1.000
_cell.length_c   1.000
_cell.angle_alpha   90.00
_cell.angle_beta   90.00
_cell.angle_gamma   90.00
#
_symmetry.space_group_name_H-M   'P 1'
#
loop_
_entity.id
_entity.type
_entity.pdbx_description
1 polymer ?
#
loop_
_entity_poly.entity_id
_entity_poly.type
_entity_poly.pdbx_seq_one_letter_code
_entity_poly.pdbx_strand_id
1 'polypeptide(L)'
;EKYVVFNAAAEQLARAFWPGGLTLVLPRRAGSALSLLVSAGLDSVAVRAPAHEVAQALLKAAKRPIAAPSANASGKVSPTRAEHVMDSLGHSSLLAMVLDGGPCVLGLESTVVGFPGGIPTLLRPGAVARSEIERVLGRPLSDADATPGEAGEAGRASPGQLESHYAPGAPIRLNAASVGADEVLLAFGADAPEAEISMNLSVCGDLREAAANLFAMLRALDGQAGGRCIAVMPIPDEGLGEAINDRLKRAAAPRG
;
A
#
# COMPACT_ATOMS: atom_id res chain seq x y z
N GLU A 1 3.38 -16.58 15.25
CA GLU A 1 2.84 -17.32 16.42
C GLU A 1 3.33 -16.85 17.78
N LYS A 2 4.64 -16.57 17.97
CA LYS A 2 5.19 -16.10 19.27
C LYS A 2 4.53 -14.82 19.81
N TYR A 3 4.17 -13.88 18.94
CA TYR A 3 3.72 -12.52 19.33
C TYR A 3 2.21 -12.27 19.22
N VAL A 4 1.51 -13.10 18.45
CA VAL A 4 0.10 -12.94 18.08
C VAL A 4 -0.61 -14.29 18.06
N VAL A 5 -1.93 -14.28 18.20
CA VAL A 5 -2.80 -15.46 18.18
C VAL A 5 -3.36 -15.64 16.78
N PHE A 6 -3.16 -16.83 16.20
CA PHE A 6 -3.69 -17.19 14.89
C PHE A 6 -5.06 -17.87 15.03
N ASN A 7 -5.96 -17.60 14.10
CA ASN A 7 -7.15 -18.42 13.85
C ASN A 7 -6.95 -19.24 12.56
N ALA A 8 -7.85 -20.19 12.28
CA ALA A 8 -7.72 -21.09 11.13
C ALA A 8 -7.61 -20.35 9.78
N ALA A 9 -8.39 -19.28 9.59
CA ALA A 9 -8.35 -18.48 8.36
C ALA A 9 -7.02 -17.73 8.21
N ALA A 10 -6.50 -17.14 9.29
CA ALA A 10 -5.21 -16.48 9.32
C ALA A 10 -4.06 -17.44 8.99
N GLU A 11 -4.09 -18.66 9.52
CA GLU A 11 -3.10 -19.67 9.19
C GLU A 11 -3.17 -20.10 7.73
N GLN A 12 -4.38 -20.30 7.20
CA GLN A 12 -4.59 -20.65 5.79
C GLN A 12 -4.03 -19.57 4.86
N LEU A 13 -4.32 -18.30 5.16
CA LEU A 13 -3.82 -17.17 4.40
C LEU A 13 -2.30 -17.00 4.53
N ALA A 14 -1.75 -17.16 5.74
CA ALA A 14 -0.30 -17.12 5.95
C ALA A 14 0.40 -18.21 5.14
N ARG A 15 -0.11 -19.46 5.15
CA ARG A 15 0.45 -20.55 4.35
C ARG A 15 0.42 -20.28 2.84
N ALA A 16 -0.60 -19.59 2.35
CA ALA A 16 -0.76 -19.31 0.93
C ALA A 16 0.06 -18.11 0.44
N PHE A 17 0.18 -17.05 1.26
CA PHE A 17 0.70 -15.75 0.82
C PHE A 17 1.97 -15.30 1.53
N TRP A 18 2.51 -16.07 2.49
CA TRP A 18 3.79 -15.78 3.13
C TRP A 18 4.90 -16.76 2.72
N PRO A 19 6.11 -16.26 2.44
CA PRO A 19 6.48 -14.85 2.32
C PRO A 19 5.78 -14.15 1.14
N GLY A 20 5.36 -12.90 1.30
CA GLY A 20 4.64 -12.19 0.24
C GLY A 20 3.98 -10.88 0.65
N GLY A 21 3.05 -10.43 -0.18
CA GLY A 21 2.37 -9.13 -0.10
C GLY A 21 1.17 -9.07 0.83
N LEU A 22 1.02 -10.00 1.78
CA LEU A 22 -0.12 -10.04 2.71
C LEU A 22 0.29 -9.64 4.13
N THR A 23 -0.57 -8.86 4.79
CA THR A 23 -0.49 -8.51 6.22
C THR A 23 -1.73 -8.99 6.93
N LEU A 24 -1.56 -9.58 8.11
CA LEU A 24 -2.66 -10.05 8.95
C LEU A 24 -2.71 -9.19 10.22
N VAL A 25 -3.88 -8.64 10.54
CA VAL A 25 -4.16 -7.97 11.81
C VAL A 25 -4.71 -9.02 12.77
N LEU A 26 -3.92 -9.36 13.79
CA LEU A 26 -4.20 -10.47 14.69
C LEU A 26 -4.16 -10.04 16.16
N PRO A 27 -4.92 -10.69 17.05
CA PRO A 27 -4.85 -10.42 18.47
C PRO A 27 -3.42 -10.61 18.99
N ARG A 28 -2.95 -9.66 19.78
CA ARG A 28 -1.69 -9.72 20.51
C ARG A 28 -1.76 -10.87 21.51
N ARG A 29 -0.69 -11.67 21.59
CA ARG A 29 -0.60 -12.71 22.61
C ARG A 29 -0.40 -12.06 23.99
N ALA A 30 -1.08 -12.55 25.02
CA ALA A 30 -0.83 -12.14 26.40
C ALA A 30 0.66 -12.32 26.76
N GLY A 31 1.26 -11.31 27.39
CA GLY A 31 2.70 -11.30 27.71
C GLY A 31 3.62 -11.11 26.50
N SER A 32 3.09 -10.73 25.32
CA SER A 32 3.92 -10.42 24.15
C SER A 32 4.88 -9.27 24.44
N ALA A 33 6.17 -9.49 24.18
CA ALA A 33 7.23 -8.50 24.37
C ALA A 33 7.23 -7.37 23.32
N LEU A 34 6.24 -7.32 22.43
CA LEU A 34 6.10 -6.21 21.47
C LEU A 34 5.72 -4.93 22.23
N SER A 35 6.37 -3.81 21.91
CA SER A 35 5.96 -2.50 22.45
C SER A 35 4.51 -2.18 22.08
N LEU A 36 3.80 -1.44 22.92
CA LEU A 36 2.47 -0.91 22.58
C LEU A 36 2.54 0.16 21.48
N LEU A 37 3.69 0.81 21.31
CA LEU A 37 3.90 1.79 20.25
C LEU A 37 3.75 1.20 18.84
N VAL A 38 4.02 -0.10 18.67
CA VAL A 38 3.89 -0.77 17.36
C VAL A 38 2.44 -1.02 16.96
N SER A 39 1.49 -0.91 17.89
CA SER A 39 0.05 -1.10 17.66
C SER A 39 -0.78 0.13 18.02
N ALA A 40 -0.15 1.30 18.22
CA ALA A 40 -0.82 2.50 18.71
C ALA A 40 -1.65 2.25 19.99
N GLY A 41 -1.20 1.33 20.85
CA GLY A 41 -1.90 0.94 22.07
C GLY A 41 -3.00 -0.13 21.89
N LEU A 42 -3.30 -0.56 20.66
CA LEU A 42 -4.33 -1.56 20.39
C LEU A 42 -3.91 -2.97 20.83
N ASP A 43 -4.92 -3.79 21.14
CA ASP A 43 -4.80 -5.21 21.46
C ASP A 43 -4.55 -6.10 20.24
N SER A 44 -4.61 -5.53 19.04
CA SER A 44 -4.24 -6.22 17.80
C SER A 44 -2.89 -5.72 17.25
N VAL A 45 -2.23 -6.55 16.46
CA VAL A 45 -0.95 -6.22 15.80
C VAL A 45 -1.00 -6.68 14.36
N ALA A 46 -0.62 -5.78 13.45
CA ALA A 46 -0.40 -6.10 12.04
C ALA A 46 0.96 -6.81 11.86
N VAL A 47 0.93 -8.02 11.29
CA VAL A 47 2.13 -8.84 11.05
C VAL A 47 2.20 -9.28 9.58
N ARG A 48 3.42 -9.39 9.05
CA ARG A 48 3.69 -9.92 7.70
C ARG A 48 5.04 -10.60 7.63
N ALA A 49 5.23 -11.45 6.63
CA ALA A 49 6.54 -11.98 6.25
C ALA A 49 6.86 -11.53 4.81
N PRO A 50 7.80 -10.58 4.60
CA PRO A 50 8.05 -9.99 3.29
C PRO A 50 8.78 -10.96 2.34
N ALA A 51 8.33 -11.07 1.08
CA ALA A 51 9.04 -11.80 0.02
C ALA A 51 10.14 -10.92 -0.62
N HIS A 52 11.21 -10.64 0.11
CA HIS A 52 12.36 -9.90 -0.43
C HIS A 52 13.64 -10.38 0.25
N GLU A 53 14.68 -10.69 -0.54
CA GLU A 53 15.92 -11.30 -0.03
C GLU A 53 16.62 -10.41 1.00
N VAL A 54 16.82 -9.11 0.69
CA VAL A 54 17.41 -8.13 1.62
C VAL A 54 16.60 -8.00 2.92
N ALA A 55 15.27 -7.94 2.85
CA ALA A 55 14.42 -7.86 4.05
C ALA A 55 14.51 -9.13 4.90
N GLN A 56 14.55 -10.31 4.25
CA GLN A 56 14.74 -11.59 4.93
C GLN A 56 16.12 -11.71 5.57
N ALA A 57 17.18 -11.25 4.90
CA ALA A 57 18.53 -11.21 5.44
C ALA A 57 18.62 -10.28 6.66
N LEU A 58 17.99 -9.10 6.59
CA LEU A 58 17.91 -8.15 7.71
C LEU A 58 17.17 -8.78 8.91
N LEU A 59 16.02 -9.40 8.71
CA LEU A 59 15.26 -10.05 9.78
C LEU A 59 16.05 -11.19 10.44
N LYS A 60 16.78 -11.99 9.65
CA LYS A 60 17.67 -13.05 10.15
C LYS A 60 18.82 -12.47 10.97
N ALA A 61 19.47 -11.41 10.49
CA ALA A 61 20.58 -10.75 11.17
C ALA A 61 20.13 -10.07 12.48
N ALA A 62 18.99 -9.39 12.46
CA ALA A 62 18.43 -8.69 13.60
C ALA A 62 17.95 -9.62 14.72
N LYS A 63 17.59 -10.87 14.39
CA LYS A 63 17.07 -11.90 15.33
C LYS A 63 15.87 -11.40 16.16
N ARG A 64 15.11 -10.45 15.62
CA ARG A 64 13.94 -9.83 16.25
C ARG A 64 12.96 -9.31 15.19
N PRO A 65 11.66 -9.18 15.51
CA PRO A 65 10.73 -8.50 14.62
C PRO A 65 11.11 -7.02 14.45
N ILE A 66 10.85 -6.49 13.26
CA ILE A 66 11.10 -5.09 12.91
C ILE A 66 9.76 -4.43 12.60
N ALA A 67 9.43 -3.37 13.33
CA ALA A 67 8.31 -2.50 13.00
C ALA A 67 8.74 -1.57 11.86
N ALA A 68 8.03 -1.59 10.73
CA ALA A 68 8.41 -0.87 9.52
C ALA A 68 7.17 -0.35 8.78
N PRO A 69 6.80 0.94 8.94
CA PRO A 69 5.90 1.61 8.01
C PRO A 69 6.60 1.87 6.66
N SER A 70 5.93 2.55 5.73
CA SER A 70 6.58 3.01 4.50
C SER A 70 7.67 4.05 4.81
N ALA A 71 8.81 3.98 4.11
CA ALA A 71 9.99 4.78 4.39
C ALA A 71 9.93 6.20 3.78
N ASN A 72 8.84 6.91 4.03
CA ASN A 72 8.61 8.28 3.57
C ASN A 72 8.13 9.18 4.71
N ALA A 73 8.25 10.49 4.51
CA ALA A 73 7.59 11.48 5.36
C ALA A 73 6.07 11.25 5.33
N SER A 74 5.42 11.39 6.49
CA SER A 74 3.99 11.11 6.65
C SER A 74 3.13 11.84 5.61
N GLY A 75 2.13 11.16 5.05
CA GLY A 75 1.21 11.68 4.04
C GLY A 75 1.76 11.76 2.60
N LYS A 76 3.08 11.67 2.40
CA LYS A 76 3.71 11.70 1.07
C LYS A 76 3.58 10.36 0.34
N VAL A 77 3.80 10.39 -0.98
CA VAL A 77 3.84 9.20 -1.85
C VAL A 77 4.80 8.15 -1.27
N SER A 78 4.42 6.87 -1.27
CA SER A 78 5.31 5.81 -0.78
C SER A 78 6.57 5.67 -1.64
N PRO A 79 7.71 5.22 -1.07
CA PRO A 79 8.93 5.00 -1.83
C PRO A 79 8.94 3.58 -2.39
N THR A 80 9.29 3.45 -3.67
CA THR A 80 9.49 2.16 -4.36
C THR A 80 10.93 1.92 -4.80
N ARG A 81 11.85 2.83 -4.45
CA ARG A 81 13.29 2.77 -4.76
C ARG A 81 14.09 3.45 -3.64
N ALA A 82 15.39 3.16 -3.55
CA ALA A 82 16.25 3.74 -2.52
C ALA A 82 16.37 5.26 -2.64
N GLU A 83 16.42 5.78 -3.87
CA GLU A 83 16.48 7.22 -4.14
C GLU A 83 15.25 7.94 -3.58
N HIS A 84 14.06 7.35 -3.72
CA HIS A 84 12.83 7.90 -3.14
C HIS A 84 12.89 8.02 -1.61
N VAL A 85 13.60 7.10 -0.94
CA VAL A 85 13.83 7.15 0.51
C VAL A 85 14.81 8.26 0.84
N MET A 86 15.91 8.38 0.09
CA MET A 86 16.91 9.44 0.29
C MET A 86 16.32 10.83 0.06
N ASP A 87 15.52 11.02 -0.98
CA ASP A 87 14.82 12.29 -1.24
C ASP A 87 13.89 12.66 -0.09
N SER A 88 13.21 11.65 0.50
CA SER A 88 12.22 11.88 1.54
C SER A 88 12.80 12.01 2.94
N LEU A 89 13.84 11.27 3.28
CA LEU A 89 14.32 11.09 4.66
C LEU A 89 15.83 11.30 4.80
N GLY A 90 16.58 11.44 3.69
CA GLY A 90 18.05 11.54 3.68
C GLY A 90 18.61 12.78 4.38
N HIS A 91 17.78 13.81 4.58
CA HIS A 91 18.12 15.00 5.35
C HIS A 91 17.92 14.81 6.87
N SER A 92 17.29 13.72 7.30
CA SER A 92 17.04 13.44 8.71
C SER A 92 18.27 12.87 9.39
N SER A 93 18.75 13.52 10.46
CA SER A 93 19.83 12.98 11.30
C SER A 93 19.45 11.70 12.06
N LEU A 94 18.16 11.33 12.08
CA LEU A 94 17.66 10.09 12.67
C LEU A 94 17.78 8.89 11.72
N LEU A 95 17.99 9.12 10.42
CA LEU A 95 18.15 8.05 9.44
C LEU A 95 19.55 7.45 9.56
N ALA A 96 19.66 6.30 10.22
CA ALA A 96 20.95 5.64 10.40
C ALA A 96 21.49 5.01 9.12
N MET A 97 20.63 4.46 8.25
CA MET A 97 21.02 3.70 7.06
C MET A 97 19.87 3.54 6.09
N VAL A 98 20.18 3.43 4.79
CA VAL A 98 19.30 2.91 3.75
C VAL A 98 19.93 1.65 3.17
N LEU A 99 19.15 0.56 3.11
CA LEU A 99 19.53 -0.66 2.41
C LEU A 99 18.95 -0.61 1.00
N ASP A 100 19.83 -0.44 0.01
CA ASP A 100 19.42 -0.50 -1.39
C ASP A 100 19.26 -1.94 -1.85
N GLY A 101 18.02 -2.35 -2.10
CA GLY A 101 17.65 -3.64 -2.65
C GLY A 101 17.14 -3.56 -4.08
N GLY A 102 17.31 -2.42 -4.76
CA GLY A 102 16.70 -2.13 -6.04
C GLY A 102 15.20 -1.76 -5.97
N PRO A 103 14.54 -1.63 -7.13
CA PRO A 103 13.13 -1.27 -7.19
C PRO A 103 12.20 -2.32 -6.58
N CYS A 104 11.14 -1.87 -5.90
CA CYS A 104 10.08 -2.74 -5.39
C CYS A 104 9.28 -3.38 -6.53
N VAL A 105 9.34 -4.71 -6.67
CA VAL A 105 8.69 -5.46 -7.75
C VAL A 105 7.16 -5.30 -7.78
N LEU A 106 6.50 -5.25 -6.62
CA LEU A 106 5.03 -5.16 -6.55
C LEU A 106 4.51 -3.71 -6.66
N GLY A 107 5.35 -2.72 -6.38
CA GLY A 107 5.05 -1.27 -6.37
C GLY A 107 3.94 -0.76 -5.44
N LEU A 108 3.11 -1.64 -4.88
CA LEU A 108 2.08 -1.33 -3.89
C LEU A 108 2.45 -1.89 -2.52
N GLU A 109 1.85 -1.34 -1.48
CA GLU A 109 1.96 -1.95 -0.16
C GLU A 109 1.16 -3.23 -0.05
N SER A 110 1.43 -3.97 1.02
CA SER A 110 0.74 -5.22 1.30
C SER A 110 -0.76 -5.03 1.50
N THR A 111 -1.52 -6.00 1.02
CA THR A 111 -2.94 -6.17 1.35
C THR A 111 -3.07 -6.47 2.84
N VAL A 112 -4.07 -5.89 3.50
CA VAL A 112 -4.26 -6.03 4.95
C VAL A 112 -5.60 -6.69 5.21
N VAL A 113 -5.57 -7.84 5.88
CA VAL A 113 -6.76 -8.60 6.30
C VAL A 113 -6.81 -8.66 7.82
N GLY A 114 -7.96 -8.32 8.39
CA GLY A 114 -8.25 -8.47 9.81
C GLY A 114 -9.34 -9.50 10.07
N PHE A 115 -9.65 -9.71 11.35
CA PHE A 115 -10.67 -10.68 11.78
C PHE A 115 -11.62 -10.14 12.88
N PRO A 116 -12.27 -8.96 12.70
CA PRO A 116 -13.26 -8.46 13.66
C PRO A 116 -14.39 -9.48 13.83
N GLY A 117 -14.77 -9.79 15.07
CA GLY A 117 -15.71 -10.86 15.37
C GLY A 117 -15.32 -12.25 14.81
N GLY A 118 -14.05 -12.47 14.45
CA GLY A 118 -13.57 -13.69 13.78
C GLY A 118 -13.87 -13.77 12.28
N ILE A 119 -14.41 -12.72 11.68
CA ILE A 119 -14.80 -12.66 10.27
C ILE A 119 -13.65 -12.08 9.44
N PRO A 120 -13.15 -12.77 8.40
CA PRO A 120 -12.11 -12.22 7.52
C PRO A 120 -12.60 -10.96 6.80
N THR A 121 -11.93 -9.84 7.07
CA THR A 121 -12.30 -8.52 6.57
C THR A 121 -11.12 -7.90 5.84
N LEU A 122 -11.36 -7.38 4.63
CA LEU A 122 -10.37 -6.57 3.93
C LEU A 122 -10.30 -5.20 4.60
N LEU A 123 -9.17 -4.91 5.26
CA LEU A 123 -8.93 -3.62 5.90
C LEU A 123 -8.26 -2.63 4.94
N ARG A 124 -7.43 -3.14 4.03
CA ARG A 124 -6.78 -2.32 2.99
C ARG A 124 -6.45 -3.15 1.75
N PRO A 125 -6.89 -2.74 0.55
CA PRO A 125 -6.45 -3.38 -0.69
C PRO A 125 -4.97 -3.08 -0.95
N GLY A 126 -4.27 -4.02 -1.57
CA GLY A 126 -2.83 -3.93 -1.80
C GLY A 126 -2.31 -4.95 -2.80
N ALA A 127 -1.06 -5.37 -2.63
CA ALA A 127 -0.32 -6.20 -3.59
C ALA A 127 -0.82 -7.65 -3.78
N VAL A 128 -1.82 -8.10 -3.02
CA VAL A 128 -2.54 -9.37 -3.23
C VAL A 128 -4.00 -9.04 -3.50
N ALA A 129 -4.52 -9.46 -4.65
CA ALA A 129 -5.89 -9.12 -5.03
C ALA A 129 -6.92 -9.79 -4.10
N ARG A 130 -8.04 -9.10 -3.85
CA ARG A 130 -9.16 -9.62 -3.06
C ARG A 130 -9.60 -11.01 -3.53
N SER A 131 -9.80 -11.17 -4.84
CA SER A 131 -10.25 -12.43 -5.44
C SER A 131 -9.28 -13.60 -5.20
N GLU A 132 -7.97 -13.34 -5.10
CA GLU A 132 -6.98 -14.36 -4.77
C GLU A 132 -7.14 -14.84 -3.31
N ILE A 133 -7.40 -13.90 -2.40
CA ILE A 133 -7.62 -14.19 -0.96
C ILE A 133 -8.92 -14.97 -0.77
N GLU A 134 -10.00 -14.53 -1.41
CA GLU A 134 -11.32 -15.17 -1.35
C GLU A 134 -11.29 -16.60 -1.91
N ARG A 135 -10.56 -16.81 -3.01
CA ARG A 135 -10.33 -18.15 -3.57
C ARG A 135 -9.63 -19.09 -2.59
N VAL A 136 -8.66 -18.59 -1.83
CA VAL A 136 -7.99 -19.40 -0.79
C VAL A 136 -8.94 -19.70 0.36
N LEU A 137 -9.74 -18.74 0.80
CA LEU A 137 -10.69 -18.92 1.91
C LEU A 137 -11.94 -19.74 1.53
N GLY A 138 -12.28 -19.81 0.24
CA GLY A 138 -13.53 -20.40 -0.23
C GLY A 138 -14.78 -19.59 0.11
N ARG A 139 -14.63 -18.30 0.44
CA ARG A 139 -15.71 -17.36 0.80
C ARG A 139 -15.31 -15.90 0.56
N PRO A 140 -16.26 -14.99 0.35
CA PRO A 140 -15.96 -13.56 0.20
C PRO A 140 -15.38 -12.95 1.48
N LEU A 141 -14.56 -11.92 1.33
CA LEU A 141 -14.13 -11.05 2.43
C LEU A 141 -15.24 -10.05 2.76
N SER A 142 -15.37 -9.71 4.04
CA SER A 142 -16.16 -8.55 4.45
C SER A 142 -15.40 -7.24 4.17
N ASP A 143 -16.14 -6.16 3.96
CA ASP A 143 -15.56 -4.81 3.88
C ASP A 143 -15.49 -4.17 5.27
N ALA A 144 -14.45 -3.37 5.53
CA ALA A 144 -14.26 -2.71 6.82
C ALA A 144 -15.45 -1.81 7.22
N ASP A 145 -16.08 -1.15 6.24
CA ASP A 145 -17.21 -0.23 6.44
C ASP A 145 -18.55 -0.97 6.66
N ALA A 146 -18.61 -2.28 6.38
CA ALA A 146 -19.83 -3.07 6.45
C ALA A 146 -20.14 -3.61 7.86
N THR A 147 -19.30 -3.32 8.87
CA THR A 147 -19.51 -3.73 10.27
C THR A 147 -19.89 -2.53 11.15
N PRO A 148 -21.19 -2.28 11.42
CA PRO A 148 -21.61 -1.26 12.37
C PRO A 148 -21.27 -1.73 13.80
N GLY A 149 -20.40 -0.99 14.50
CA GLY A 149 -20.17 -1.17 15.94
C GLY A 149 -18.70 -1.21 16.39
N GLU A 150 -17.77 -1.64 15.52
CA GLU A 150 -16.31 -1.74 15.82
C GLU A 150 -15.43 -0.96 14.84
N ALA A 151 -16.02 -0.23 13.90
CA ALA A 151 -15.33 0.53 12.85
C ALA A 151 -14.33 1.57 13.41
N GLY A 152 -14.54 2.05 14.65
CA GLY A 152 -13.67 3.03 15.30
C GLY A 152 -12.28 2.50 15.71
N GLU A 153 -12.17 1.20 16.04
CA GLU A 153 -10.89 0.57 16.43
C GLU A 153 -10.29 -0.23 15.28
N ALA A 154 -11.10 -0.99 14.52
CA ALA A 154 -10.61 -1.79 13.40
C ALA A 154 -10.20 -0.94 12.18
N GLY A 155 -10.91 0.17 11.93
CA GLY A 155 -10.59 1.16 10.87
C GLY A 155 -9.41 2.08 11.20
N ARG A 156 -8.81 1.93 12.39
CA ARG A 156 -7.52 2.57 12.78
C ARG A 156 -6.38 1.56 12.88
N ALA A 157 -6.66 0.27 12.73
CA ALA A 157 -5.70 -0.81 12.93
C ALA A 157 -4.78 -1.05 11.72
N SER A 158 -5.03 -0.38 10.58
CA SER A 158 -4.19 -0.49 9.38
C SER A 158 -3.61 0.86 8.95
N PRO A 159 -2.28 0.94 8.67
CA PRO A 159 -1.68 2.13 8.08
C PRO A 159 -2.30 2.52 6.73
N GLY A 160 -2.28 3.81 6.38
CA GLY A 160 -2.74 4.31 5.07
C GLY A 160 -4.25 4.50 4.93
N GLN A 161 -5.03 4.42 6.03
CA GLN A 161 -6.49 4.59 6.02
C GLN A 161 -6.94 6.07 6.13
N LEU A 162 -6.02 7.02 6.27
CA LEU A 162 -6.36 8.46 6.29
C LEU A 162 -6.95 8.92 4.94
N GLU A 163 -7.84 9.92 5.00
CA GLU A 163 -8.53 10.49 3.81
C GLU A 163 -7.53 11.09 2.82
N SER A 164 -6.53 11.84 3.30
CA SER A 164 -5.39 12.31 2.50
C SER A 164 -4.13 11.52 2.85
N HIS A 165 -3.69 10.69 1.91
CA HIS A 165 -2.48 9.89 2.02
C HIS A 165 -1.96 9.62 0.60
N TYR A 166 -0.65 9.43 0.44
CA TYR A 166 0.00 9.26 -0.88
C TYR A 166 -0.05 10.50 -1.77
N ALA A 167 -0.28 11.68 -1.21
CA ALA A 167 -0.49 12.89 -2.00
C ALA A 167 0.85 13.38 -2.62
N PRO A 168 0.92 13.53 -3.97
CA PRO A 168 1.98 14.30 -4.61
C PRO A 168 1.85 15.79 -4.22
N GLY A 169 2.76 16.66 -4.68
CA GLY A 169 2.62 18.11 -4.58
C GLY A 169 1.53 18.67 -5.50
N ALA A 170 1.43 18.16 -6.72
CA ALA A 170 0.41 18.49 -7.71
C ALA A 170 -1.00 18.03 -7.31
N PRO A 171 -2.07 18.76 -7.72
CA PRO A 171 -3.43 18.24 -7.64
C PRO A 171 -3.63 17.07 -8.63
N ILE A 172 -4.56 16.18 -8.32
CA ILE A 172 -4.88 15.02 -9.18
C ILE A 172 -6.34 15.10 -9.63
N ARG A 173 -6.56 14.87 -10.93
CA ARG A 173 -7.89 14.66 -11.51
C ARG A 173 -8.03 13.23 -12.01
N LEU A 174 -8.96 12.48 -11.42
CA LEU A 174 -9.17 11.06 -11.73
C LEU A 174 -10.09 10.86 -12.93
N ASN A 175 -10.01 9.66 -13.53
CA ASN A 175 -10.87 9.20 -14.62
C ASN A 175 -10.89 10.15 -15.82
N ALA A 176 -9.73 10.72 -16.15
CA ALA A 176 -9.55 11.64 -17.25
C ALA A 176 -9.65 10.91 -18.60
N ALA A 177 -10.68 11.21 -19.38
CA ALA A 177 -10.78 10.78 -20.78
C ALA A 177 -10.06 11.73 -21.77
N SER A 178 -9.67 12.91 -21.31
CA SER A 178 -8.93 13.92 -22.07
C SER A 178 -7.97 14.68 -21.14
N VAL A 179 -6.94 15.29 -21.73
CA VAL A 179 -5.91 16.07 -21.02
C VAL A 179 -6.01 17.53 -21.44
N GLY A 180 -6.07 18.43 -20.47
CA GLY A 180 -6.05 19.87 -20.70
C GLY A 180 -4.64 20.40 -20.99
N ALA A 181 -4.54 21.62 -21.52
CA ALA A 181 -3.25 22.24 -21.85
C ALA A 181 -2.35 22.45 -20.61
N ASP A 182 -2.95 22.67 -19.44
CA ASP A 182 -2.25 22.90 -18.16
C ASP A 182 -2.16 21.63 -17.29
N GLU A 183 -2.19 20.44 -17.92
CA GLU A 183 -2.14 19.16 -17.22
C GLU A 183 -1.00 18.28 -17.72
N VAL A 184 -0.54 17.39 -16.84
CA VAL A 184 0.35 16.28 -17.18
C VAL A 184 -0.41 14.97 -17.05
N LEU A 185 -0.07 13.97 -17.86
CA LEU A 185 -0.85 12.74 -17.97
C LEU A 185 -0.19 11.55 -17.27
N LEU A 186 -0.94 10.90 -16.39
CA LEU A 186 -0.68 9.53 -15.98
C LEU A 186 -1.65 8.60 -16.74
N ALA A 187 -1.14 7.99 -17.80
CA ALA A 187 -1.90 7.16 -18.72
C ALA A 187 -1.99 5.70 -18.27
N PHE A 188 -2.95 4.98 -18.83
CA PHE A 188 -3.09 3.54 -18.70
C PHE A 188 -3.72 2.96 -19.98
N GLY A 189 -3.15 1.89 -20.51
CA GLY A 189 -3.59 1.24 -21.76
C GLY A 189 -2.98 1.86 -23.03
N ALA A 190 -3.33 1.28 -24.18
CA ALA A 190 -2.73 1.61 -25.47
C ALA A 190 -3.28 2.92 -26.07
N ASP A 191 -4.53 3.25 -25.74
CA ASP A 191 -5.28 4.38 -26.30
C ASP A 191 -5.11 5.65 -25.47
N ALA A 192 -3.87 5.95 -25.07
CA ALA A 192 -3.57 7.15 -24.29
C ALA A 192 -3.63 8.41 -25.19
N PRO A 193 -4.32 9.49 -24.76
CA PRO A 193 -4.31 10.74 -25.51
C PRO A 193 -2.91 11.37 -25.52
N GLU A 194 -2.63 12.16 -26.55
CA GLU A 194 -1.38 12.93 -26.61
C GLU A 194 -1.35 14.01 -25.52
N ALA A 195 -0.22 14.12 -24.84
CA ALA A 195 0.05 15.16 -23.84
C ALA A 195 1.54 15.52 -23.87
N GLU A 196 1.86 16.78 -23.60
CA GLU A 196 3.25 17.29 -23.59
C GLU A 196 4.13 16.51 -22.61
N ILE A 197 3.60 16.26 -21.40
CA ILE A 197 4.24 15.43 -20.39
C ILE A 197 3.30 14.29 -20.06
N SER A 198 3.73 13.07 -20.34
CA SER A 198 2.98 11.86 -20.03
C SER A 198 3.87 10.72 -19.56
N MET A 199 3.33 9.88 -18.69
CA MET A 199 3.88 8.57 -18.35
C MET A 199 2.74 7.55 -18.39
N ASN A 200 2.99 6.36 -18.90
CA ASN A 200 1.97 5.31 -18.99
C ASN A 200 2.27 4.20 -17.98
N LEU A 201 1.33 3.95 -17.07
CA LEU A 201 1.43 2.92 -16.05
C LEU A 201 1.61 1.52 -16.64
N SER A 202 0.91 1.24 -17.73
CA SER A 202 1.05 0.01 -18.52
C SER A 202 0.40 0.20 -19.88
N VAL A 203 1.20 0.18 -20.94
CA VAL A 203 0.71 0.37 -22.31
C VAL A 203 -0.20 -0.79 -22.74
N CYS A 204 0.06 -2.01 -22.27
CA CYS A 204 -0.79 -3.16 -22.57
C CYS A 204 -1.99 -3.31 -21.62
N GLY A 205 -2.15 -2.41 -20.63
CA GLY A 205 -3.22 -2.48 -19.65
C GLY A 205 -3.04 -3.57 -18.58
N ASP A 206 -1.80 -3.99 -18.32
CA ASP A 206 -1.48 -4.95 -17.26
C ASP A 206 -1.50 -4.25 -15.88
N LEU A 207 -2.38 -4.71 -15.00
CA LEU A 207 -2.56 -4.14 -13.66
C LEU A 207 -1.39 -4.42 -12.71
N ARG A 208 -0.62 -5.50 -12.92
CA ARG A 208 0.60 -5.79 -12.14
C ARG A 208 1.71 -4.83 -12.53
N GLU A 209 1.87 -4.58 -13.83
CA GLU A 209 2.81 -3.56 -14.33
C GLU A 209 2.41 -2.16 -13.83
N ALA A 210 1.12 -1.81 -13.94
CA ALA A 210 0.61 -0.55 -13.45
C ALA A 210 0.85 -0.36 -11.94
N ALA A 211 0.62 -1.40 -11.13
CA ALA A 211 0.92 -1.41 -9.70
C ALA A 211 2.42 -1.18 -9.42
N ALA A 212 3.31 -1.88 -10.14
CA ALA A 212 4.76 -1.75 -10.02
C ALA A 212 5.24 -0.31 -10.31
N ASN A 213 4.60 0.34 -11.29
CA ASN A 213 4.97 1.66 -11.78
C ASN A 213 4.35 2.83 -11.01
N LEU A 214 3.19 2.63 -10.37
CA LEU A 214 2.32 3.68 -9.84
C LEU A 214 3.06 4.78 -9.07
N PHE A 215 3.70 4.43 -7.95
CA PHE A 215 4.33 5.45 -7.11
C PHE A 215 5.59 6.06 -7.72
N ALA A 216 6.34 5.31 -8.52
CA ALA A 216 7.53 5.82 -9.19
C ALA A 216 7.14 6.86 -10.26
N MET A 217 6.12 6.55 -11.08
CA MET A 217 5.61 7.46 -12.10
C MET A 217 4.88 8.66 -11.50
N LEU A 218 4.10 8.48 -10.43
CA LEU A 218 3.47 9.60 -9.72
C LEU A 218 4.52 10.59 -9.19
N ARG A 219 5.62 10.09 -8.59
CA ARG A 219 6.73 10.94 -8.12
C ARG A 219 7.43 11.67 -9.27
N ALA A 220 7.71 10.96 -10.36
CA ALA A 220 8.36 11.55 -11.53
C ALA A 220 7.49 12.62 -12.20
N LEU A 221 6.19 12.35 -12.37
CA LEU A 221 5.23 13.33 -12.90
C LEU A 221 5.07 14.52 -11.96
N ASP A 222 5.01 14.31 -10.64
CA ASP A 222 4.92 15.40 -9.67
C ASP A 222 6.11 16.36 -9.77
N GLY A 223 7.33 15.82 -9.95
CA GLY A 223 8.53 16.63 -10.18
C GLY A 223 8.52 17.40 -11.51
N GLN A 224 7.83 16.90 -12.53
CA GLN A 224 7.72 17.52 -13.86
C GLN A 224 6.47 18.41 -14.03
N ALA A 225 5.49 18.25 -13.14
CA ALA A 225 4.23 18.98 -13.21
C ALA A 225 4.44 20.48 -13.06
N GLY A 226 5.41 20.91 -12.24
CA GLY A 226 5.71 22.34 -12.04
C GLY A 226 4.51 23.12 -11.50
N GLY A 227 3.64 22.46 -10.71
CA GLY A 227 2.38 23.03 -10.20
C GLY A 227 1.13 22.73 -11.05
N ARG A 228 1.28 22.13 -12.24
CA ARG A 228 0.17 21.63 -13.06
C ARG A 228 -0.57 20.46 -12.40
N CYS A 229 -1.80 20.22 -12.83
CA CYS A 229 -2.60 19.08 -12.39
C CYS A 229 -2.15 17.78 -13.07
N ILE A 230 -2.15 16.67 -12.35
CA ILE A 230 -1.95 15.33 -12.90
C ILE A 230 -3.32 14.75 -13.27
N ALA A 231 -3.58 14.63 -14.57
CA ALA A 231 -4.75 13.94 -15.11
C ALA A 231 -4.45 12.43 -15.17
N VAL A 232 -5.26 11.62 -14.49
CA VAL A 232 -5.07 10.16 -14.43
C VAL A 232 -6.18 9.48 -15.23
N MET A 233 -5.79 8.65 -16.19
CA MET A 233 -6.73 7.85 -16.98
C MET A 233 -7.50 6.84 -16.10
N PRO A 234 -8.71 6.41 -16.50
CA PRO A 234 -9.46 5.41 -15.76
C PRO A 234 -8.71 4.07 -15.71
N ILE A 235 -8.72 3.43 -14.54
CA ILE A 235 -8.13 2.11 -14.31
C ILE A 235 -9.25 1.14 -13.89
N PRO A 236 -9.34 -0.04 -14.51
CA PRO A 236 -10.36 -1.05 -14.17
C PRO A 236 -10.37 -1.35 -12.66
N ASP A 237 -11.56 -1.41 -12.04
CA ASP A 237 -11.69 -1.65 -10.59
C ASP A 237 -11.76 -3.15 -10.26
N GLU A 238 -10.84 -3.92 -10.84
CA GLU A 238 -10.75 -5.37 -10.70
C GLU A 238 -9.33 -5.82 -10.33
N GLY A 239 -9.19 -6.95 -9.63
CA GLY A 239 -7.87 -7.48 -9.28
C GLY A 239 -7.03 -6.48 -8.47
N LEU A 240 -5.87 -6.09 -8.99
CA LEU A 240 -5.01 -5.06 -8.38
C LEU A 240 -5.50 -3.62 -8.63
N GLY A 241 -6.43 -3.44 -9.57
CA GLY A 241 -7.07 -2.18 -9.86
C GLY A 241 -7.81 -1.58 -8.66
N GLU A 242 -8.43 -2.42 -7.82
CA GLU A 242 -9.03 -2.02 -6.54
C GLU A 242 -7.99 -1.28 -5.66
N ALA A 243 -6.77 -1.82 -5.57
CA ALA A 243 -5.70 -1.23 -4.79
C ALA A 243 -5.14 0.05 -5.44
N ILE A 244 -4.94 0.05 -6.75
CA ILE A 244 -4.45 1.22 -7.49
C ILE A 244 -5.44 2.39 -7.35
N ASN A 245 -6.73 2.13 -7.58
CA ASN A 245 -7.79 3.12 -7.46
C ASN A 245 -7.93 3.64 -6.03
N ASP A 246 -7.80 2.80 -4.99
CA ASP A 246 -7.77 3.26 -3.60
C ASP A 246 -6.62 4.26 -3.36
N ARG A 247 -5.41 3.98 -3.84
CA ARG A 247 -4.28 4.91 -3.71
C ARG A 247 -4.51 6.23 -4.45
N LEU A 248 -5.02 6.16 -5.67
CA LEU A 248 -5.31 7.34 -6.49
C LEU A 248 -6.41 8.21 -5.87
N LYS A 249 -7.48 7.60 -5.35
CA LYS A 249 -8.56 8.31 -4.62
C LYS A 249 -8.03 9.06 -3.40
N ARG A 250 -7.18 8.43 -2.60
CA ARG A 250 -6.53 9.07 -1.43
C ARG A 250 -5.54 10.16 -1.82
N ALA A 251 -4.80 9.96 -2.91
CA ALA A 251 -3.85 10.95 -3.42
C ALA A 251 -4.57 12.19 -4.00
N ALA A 252 -5.79 12.03 -4.51
CA ALA A 252 -6.64 13.11 -5.05
C ALA A 252 -7.52 13.80 -3.98
N ALA A 253 -7.59 13.28 -2.75
CA ALA A 253 -8.43 13.84 -1.71
C ALA A 253 -7.98 15.27 -1.31
N PRO A 254 -8.92 16.17 -0.92
CA PRO A 254 -8.59 17.52 -0.48
C PRO A 254 -7.55 17.52 0.65
N ARG A 255 -6.61 18.46 0.59
CA ARG A 255 -5.67 18.71 1.69
C ARG A 255 -6.37 19.61 2.70
N GLY A 256 -6.55 19.10 3.93
CA GLY A 256 -7.01 19.90 5.06
C GLY A 256 -5.98 20.94 5.49
#